data_AF-A0A639WKA9-F1
#
_entry.id   AF-A0A639WKA9-F1
#
_cell.length_a   1.000
_cell.length_b   1.000
_cell.length_c   1.000
_cell.angle_alpha   90.00
_cell.angle_beta   90.00
_cell.angle_gamma   90.00
#
_symmetry.space_group_name_H-M   'P 1'
#
loop_
_entity.id
_entity.type
_entity.pdbx_description
1 polymer ?
#
loop_
_entity_poly.entity_id
_entity_poly.type
_entity_poly.pdbx_seq_one_letter_code
_entity_poly.pdbx_strand_id
1 'polypeptide(L)'
;MLETELAWDFFEQLEDHYFNLREVHGVMLPNMSDPITLARAWADAMEAKQQAEALTHQQAEYIEHLESLFTDGLSPVQFCKRLNGVNTSKISAWLVSANWLYDDNPEGRSAQWRVRSYARDKYLTEKSSKVSPNSAVSFTTYQPVLLRDGAIWLYKNYLKGKLPMKVTWNGKFTHDKELAGGDN
;
A
#
# COMPACT_ATOMS: atom_id res chain seq x y z
N MET A 1 39.71 -18.25 -47.65
CA MET A 1 39.15 -17.14 -48.46
C MET A 1 37.66 -16.92 -48.18
N LEU A 2 36.89 -17.96 -47.81
CA LEU A 2 35.46 -17.85 -47.44
C LEU A 2 35.16 -17.27 -46.03
N GLU A 3 36.11 -17.30 -45.09
CA GLU A 3 35.89 -16.72 -43.74
C GLU A 3 35.90 -15.18 -43.73
N THR A 4 36.66 -14.56 -44.63
CA THR A 4 36.81 -13.10 -44.68
C THR A 4 35.56 -12.43 -45.25
N GLU A 5 34.92 -13.01 -46.27
CA GLU A 5 33.68 -12.47 -46.85
C GLU A 5 32.52 -12.55 -45.87
N LEU A 6 32.41 -13.66 -45.11
CA LEU A 6 31.39 -13.83 -44.07
C LEU A 6 31.56 -12.85 -42.89
N ALA A 7 32.81 -12.49 -42.57
CA ALA A 7 33.12 -11.53 -41.52
C ALA A 7 32.78 -10.09 -41.94
N TRP A 8 32.97 -9.75 -43.22
CA TRP A 8 32.59 -8.44 -43.76
C TRP A 8 31.07 -8.28 -43.84
N ASP A 9 30.34 -9.30 -44.29
CA ASP A 9 28.86 -9.28 -44.28
C ASP A 9 28.29 -9.13 -42.85
N PHE A 10 28.91 -9.78 -41.87
CA PHE A 10 28.50 -9.64 -40.46
C PHE A 10 28.77 -8.23 -39.93
N PHE A 11 29.92 -7.66 -40.28
CA PHE A 11 30.27 -6.30 -39.88
C PHE A 11 29.32 -5.26 -40.50
N GLU A 12 29.04 -5.37 -41.80
CA GLU A 12 28.10 -4.49 -42.49
C GLU A 12 26.69 -4.60 -41.91
N GLN A 13 26.20 -5.81 -41.60
CA GLN A 13 24.91 -6.00 -40.94
C GLN A 13 24.87 -5.38 -39.54
N LEU A 14 25.97 -5.47 -38.78
CA LEU A 14 26.06 -4.89 -37.44
C LEU A 14 26.10 -3.36 -37.50
N GLU A 15 26.84 -2.80 -38.46
CA GLU A 15 26.89 -1.37 -38.73
C GLU A 15 25.52 -0.82 -39.14
N ASP A 16 24.85 -1.50 -40.08
CA ASP A 16 23.51 -1.13 -40.52
C ASP A 16 22.49 -1.21 -39.38
N HIS A 17 22.57 -2.23 -38.51
CA HIS A 17 21.69 -2.34 -37.34
C HIS A 17 22.00 -1.30 -36.25
N TYR A 18 23.26 -0.92 -36.06
CA TYR A 18 23.67 0.05 -35.04
C TYR A 18 23.26 1.48 -35.42
N PHE A 19 23.41 1.85 -36.70
CA PHE A 19 23.09 3.18 -37.20
C PHE A 19 21.62 3.32 -37.66
N ASN A 20 20.94 2.22 -38.06
CA ASN A 20 19.50 2.21 -38.34
C ASN A 20 18.63 1.82 -37.14
N LEU A 21 19.02 2.18 -35.91
CA LEU A 21 18.11 2.28 -34.76
C LEU A 21 17.06 3.41 -34.94
N ARG A 22 16.52 3.55 -36.15
CA ARG A 22 15.35 4.36 -36.43
C ARG A 22 14.14 3.60 -35.87
N GLU A 23 13.67 4.14 -34.74
CA GLU A 23 12.45 3.77 -34.02
C GLU A 23 12.53 2.51 -33.15
N VAL A 24 13.34 2.59 -32.10
CA VAL A 24 13.13 1.75 -30.91
C VAL A 24 11.84 2.22 -30.22
N HIS A 25 10.75 1.48 -30.42
CA HIS A 25 9.57 1.45 -29.55
C HIS A 25 8.82 2.79 -29.31
N GLY A 26 8.54 3.58 -30.35
CA GLY A 26 7.64 4.74 -30.23
C GLY A 26 8.16 5.88 -29.34
N VAL A 27 9.43 5.82 -28.92
CA VAL A 27 10.13 6.93 -28.27
C VAL A 27 10.87 7.69 -29.36
N MET A 28 10.24 8.75 -29.87
CA MET A 28 10.86 9.63 -30.85
C MET A 28 12.03 10.36 -30.16
N LEU A 29 13.26 10.00 -30.49
CA LEU A 29 14.44 10.69 -29.97
C LEU A 29 14.42 12.15 -30.45
N PRO A 30 14.71 13.13 -29.57
CA PRO A 30 14.73 14.53 -29.96
C PRO A 30 15.78 14.77 -31.04
N ASN A 31 15.50 15.73 -31.93
CA ASN A 31 16.40 16.08 -33.02
C ASN A 31 17.76 16.58 -32.45
N MET A 32 18.80 15.77 -32.60
CA MET A 32 20.14 16.05 -32.05
C MET A 32 20.93 17.11 -32.86
N SER A 33 20.43 17.51 -34.04
CA SER A 33 21.10 18.47 -34.91
C SER A 33 20.82 19.93 -34.56
N ASP A 34 19.77 20.20 -33.77
CA ASP A 34 19.45 21.55 -33.27
C ASP A 34 19.78 21.66 -31.77
N PRO A 35 20.82 22.43 -31.38
CA PRO A 35 21.20 22.62 -29.99
C PRO A 35 20.08 23.15 -29.10
N ILE A 36 19.16 23.96 -29.64
CA ILE A 36 18.06 24.56 -28.86
C ILE A 36 16.98 23.53 -28.54
N THR A 37 16.57 22.75 -29.55
CA THR A 37 15.60 21.66 -29.36
C THR A 37 16.14 20.58 -28.43
N LEU A 38 17.43 20.24 -28.54
CA LEU A 38 18.10 19.29 -27.65
C LEU A 38 18.10 19.79 -26.19
N ALA A 39 18.44 21.06 -25.97
CA ALA A 39 18.47 21.65 -24.62
C ALA A 39 17.08 21.64 -23.95
N ARG A 40 16.00 21.90 -24.71
CA ARG A 40 14.62 21.82 -24.20
C ARG A 40 14.22 20.40 -23.82
N ALA A 41 14.46 19.43 -24.70
CA ALA A 41 14.15 18.03 -24.42
C ALA A 41 14.92 17.48 -23.20
N TRP A 42 16.16 17.93 -23.00
CA TRP A 42 16.93 17.59 -21.80
C TRP A 42 16.35 18.23 -20.53
N ALA A 43 15.92 19.49 -20.59
CA ALA A 43 15.27 20.16 -19.47
C ALA A 43 13.97 19.43 -19.07
N ASP A 44 13.11 19.10 -20.04
CA ASP A 44 11.87 18.36 -19.81
C ASP A 44 12.15 16.98 -19.19
N ALA A 45 13.19 16.27 -19.67
CA ALA A 45 13.59 14.98 -19.11
C ALA A 45 14.11 15.10 -17.67
N MET A 46 14.86 16.16 -17.36
CA MET A 46 15.35 16.43 -16.01
C MET A 46 14.22 16.79 -15.04
N GLU A 47 13.27 17.62 -15.47
CA GLU A 47 12.08 17.94 -14.69
C GLU A 47 11.22 16.69 -14.43
N ALA A 48 10.96 15.89 -15.46
CA ALA A 48 10.23 14.63 -15.33
C ALA A 48 10.93 13.66 -14.37
N LYS A 49 12.26 13.57 -14.44
CA LYS A 49 13.08 12.78 -13.52
C LYS A 49 12.96 13.28 -12.08
N GLN A 50 13.09 14.58 -11.85
CA GLN A 50 12.94 15.16 -10.50
C GLN A 50 11.55 14.90 -9.92
N GLN A 51 10.49 15.03 -10.74
CA GLN A 51 9.13 14.70 -10.32
C GLN A 51 8.98 13.21 -9.98
N ALA A 52 9.55 12.33 -10.79
CA ALA A 52 9.54 10.89 -10.53
C ALA A 52 10.31 10.51 -9.25
N GLU A 53 11.46 11.13 -9.01
CA GLU A 53 12.24 10.96 -7.79
C GLU A 53 11.45 11.42 -6.56
N ALA A 54 10.84 12.61 -6.60
CA ALA A 54 10.02 13.12 -5.51
C ALA A 54 8.83 12.20 -5.19
N LEU A 55 8.14 11.66 -6.20
CA LEU A 55 7.07 10.69 -6.01
C LEU A 55 7.59 9.38 -5.41
N THR A 56 8.76 8.92 -5.85
CA THR A 56 9.40 7.71 -5.33
C THR A 56 9.76 7.87 -3.85
N HIS A 57 10.32 9.01 -3.46
CA HIS A 57 10.62 9.33 -2.06
C HIS A 57 9.36 9.33 -1.19
N GLN A 58 8.27 9.99 -1.62
CA GLN A 58 7.00 9.98 -0.88
C GLN A 58 6.40 8.58 -0.74
N GLN A 59 6.53 7.75 -1.79
CA GLN A 59 6.06 6.37 -1.75
C GLN A 59 6.91 5.50 -0.81
N ALA A 60 8.22 5.73 -0.76
CA ALA A 60 9.13 5.01 0.15
C ALA A 60 8.79 5.32 1.62
N GLU A 61 8.62 6.59 1.97
CA GLU A 61 8.21 7.01 3.33
C GLU A 61 6.85 6.39 3.73
N TYR A 62 5.90 6.36 2.80
CA TYR A 62 4.61 5.72 3.00
C TYR A 62 4.73 4.21 3.30
N ILE A 63 5.59 3.50 2.55
CA ILE A 63 5.82 2.07 2.72
C ILE A 63 6.52 1.81 4.05
N GLU A 64 7.59 2.54 4.36
CA GLU A 64 8.36 2.40 5.59
C GLU A 64 7.48 2.60 6.83
N HIS A 65 6.66 3.66 6.85
CA HIS A 65 5.70 3.89 7.94
C HIS A 65 4.69 2.76 8.07
N LEU A 66 4.19 2.24 6.95
CA LEU A 66 3.22 1.16 6.96
C LEU A 66 3.83 -0.14 7.48
N GLU A 67 5.07 -0.44 7.11
CA GLU A 67 5.80 -1.63 7.58
C GLU A 67 6.16 -1.53 9.07
N SER A 68 6.53 -0.35 9.57
CA SER A 68 6.74 -0.11 11.00
C SER A 68 5.44 -0.33 11.81
N LEU A 69 4.30 0.13 11.28
CA LEU A 69 3.01 0.05 11.97
C LEU A 69 2.32 -1.30 11.84
N PHE A 70 2.56 -2.03 10.75
CA PHE A 70 1.87 -3.27 10.45
C PHE A 70 2.68 -4.47 10.94
N THR A 71 2.00 -5.40 11.60
CA THR A 71 2.55 -6.70 11.98
C THR A 71 1.52 -7.75 11.60
N ASP A 72 1.97 -8.85 11.02
CA ASP A 72 1.07 -9.94 10.64
C ASP A 72 0.33 -10.48 11.87
N GLY A 73 -0.95 -10.78 11.71
CA GLY A 73 -1.79 -11.32 12.78
C GLY A 73 -2.54 -10.27 13.63
N LEU A 74 -2.37 -8.97 13.38
CA LEU A 74 -3.13 -7.93 14.08
C LEU A 74 -4.59 -7.89 13.63
N SER A 75 -5.51 -7.63 14.55
CA SER A 75 -6.88 -7.26 14.19
C SER A 75 -6.94 -5.82 13.64
N PRO A 76 -7.93 -5.48 12.80
CA PRO A 76 -8.09 -4.12 12.29
C PRO A 76 -8.17 -3.04 13.38
N VAL A 77 -8.79 -3.36 14.52
CA VAL A 77 -8.90 -2.45 15.66
C VAL A 77 -7.54 -2.25 16.35
N GLN A 78 -6.74 -3.31 16.49
CA GLN A 78 -5.38 -3.22 17.05
C GLN A 78 -4.46 -2.39 16.14
N PHE A 79 -4.55 -2.54 14.83
CA PHE A 79 -3.85 -1.68 13.88
C PHE A 79 -4.26 -0.21 14.04
N CYS A 80 -5.57 0.07 14.03
CA CYS A 80 -6.09 1.43 14.22
C CYS A 80 -5.71 2.05 15.57
N LYS A 81 -5.45 1.24 16.60
CA LYS A 81 -4.97 1.71 17.92
C LYS A 81 -3.56 2.30 17.85
N ARG A 82 -2.74 1.87 16.88
CA ARG A 82 -1.39 2.42 16.66
C ARG A 82 -1.43 3.79 15.98
N LEU A 83 -2.51 4.11 15.26
CA LEU A 83 -2.70 5.41 14.62
C LEU A 83 -3.07 6.49 15.65
N ASN A 84 -2.53 7.70 15.49
CA ASN A 84 -2.89 8.84 16.34
C ASN A 84 -4.33 9.30 16.07
N GLY A 85 -5.03 9.76 17.10
CA GLY A 85 -6.34 10.39 16.94
C GLY A 85 -7.52 9.47 16.59
N VAL A 86 -7.27 8.22 16.20
CA VAL A 86 -8.34 7.29 15.82
C VAL A 86 -9.16 6.84 17.03
N ASN A 87 -10.48 6.82 16.89
CA ASN A 87 -11.40 6.29 17.88
C ASN A 87 -11.64 4.80 17.65
N THR A 88 -10.82 3.96 18.30
CA THR A 88 -10.85 2.50 18.18
C THR A 88 -12.20 1.86 18.52
N SER A 89 -13.01 2.48 19.39
CA SER A 89 -14.33 1.95 19.77
C SER A 89 -15.33 1.98 18.61
N LYS A 90 -15.21 2.94 17.69
CA LYS A 90 -16.11 3.12 16.55
C LYS A 90 -15.63 2.43 15.28
N ILE A 91 -14.41 1.87 15.27
CA ILE A 91 -13.82 1.25 14.08
C ILE A 91 -14.61 0.03 13.62
N SER A 92 -15.02 -0.86 14.52
CA SER A 92 -15.80 -2.04 14.12
C SER A 92 -17.11 -1.67 13.45
N ALA A 93 -17.85 -0.70 14.00
CA ALA A 93 -19.07 -0.18 13.38
C ALA A 93 -18.81 0.50 12.02
N TRP A 94 -17.72 1.25 11.90
CA TRP A 94 -17.30 1.84 10.63
C TRP A 94 -16.95 0.76 9.58
N LEU A 95 -16.29 -0.32 9.99
CA LEU A 95 -16.00 -1.46 9.11
C LEU A 95 -17.26 -2.22 8.68
N VAL A 96 -18.32 -2.21 9.50
CA VAL A 96 -19.64 -2.69 9.06
C VAL A 96 -20.19 -1.79 7.96
N SER A 97 -20.11 -0.47 8.11
CA SER A 97 -20.54 0.48 7.07
C SER A 97 -19.73 0.36 5.78
N ALA A 98 -18.45 -0.04 5.88
CA ALA A 98 -17.58 -0.35 4.74
C ALA A 98 -17.83 -1.74 4.14
N ASN A 99 -18.83 -2.49 4.65
CA ASN A 99 -19.17 -3.85 4.23
C ASN A 99 -18.01 -4.86 4.39
N TRP A 100 -17.17 -4.68 5.41
CA TRP A 100 -16.08 -5.61 5.74
C TRP A 100 -16.47 -6.58 6.85
N LEU A 101 -17.15 -6.06 7.87
CA LEU A 101 -17.58 -6.83 9.03
C LEU A 101 -19.11 -6.97 9.07
N TYR A 102 -19.56 -7.98 9.79
CA TYR A 102 -20.94 -8.13 10.24
C TYR A 102 -20.94 -8.71 11.65
N ASP A 103 -22.06 -8.50 12.36
CA ASP A 103 -22.29 -9.13 13.65
C ASP A 103 -23.00 -10.47 13.42
N ASP A 104 -22.37 -11.57 13.83
CA ASP A 104 -22.95 -12.92 13.75
C ASP A 104 -23.93 -13.18 14.90
N ASN A 105 -23.93 -12.34 15.93
CA ASN A 105 -24.82 -12.45 17.08
C ASN A 105 -25.44 -11.09 17.45
N PRO A 106 -26.30 -10.52 16.57
CA PRO A 106 -26.86 -9.18 16.75
C PRO A 106 -27.79 -9.07 17.98
N GLU A 107 -28.44 -10.17 18.37
CA GLU A 107 -29.30 -10.24 19.56
C GLU A 107 -28.52 -10.60 20.84
N GLY A 108 -27.21 -10.82 20.71
CA GLY A 108 -26.34 -11.22 21.80
C GLY A 108 -25.97 -10.08 22.74
N ARG A 109 -25.49 -10.45 23.94
CA ARG A 109 -24.93 -9.48 24.90
C ARG A 109 -23.65 -8.79 24.40
N SER A 110 -22.97 -9.39 23.41
CA SER A 110 -21.72 -8.88 22.84
C SER A 110 -21.66 -9.19 21.35
N ALA A 111 -21.31 -8.20 20.55
CA ALA A 111 -21.13 -8.35 19.11
C ALA A 111 -20.05 -9.40 18.78
N GLN A 112 -20.38 -10.32 17.89
CA GLN A 112 -19.46 -11.31 17.35
C GLN A 112 -19.06 -10.89 15.94
N TRP A 113 -18.00 -10.10 15.86
CA TRP A 113 -17.53 -9.56 14.58
C TRP A 113 -16.94 -10.64 13.69
N ARG A 114 -17.57 -10.84 12.52
CA ARG A 114 -17.10 -11.75 11.47
C ARG A 114 -16.83 -11.03 10.17
N VAL A 115 -15.98 -11.63 9.36
CA VAL A 115 -15.53 -11.05 8.08
C VAL A 115 -16.50 -11.44 6.97
N ARG A 116 -16.99 -10.47 6.20
CA ARG A 116 -17.82 -10.72 5.01
C ARG A 116 -17.00 -11.34 3.89
N SER A 117 -17.61 -12.20 3.08
CA SER A 117 -16.93 -12.90 1.97
C SER A 117 -16.19 -11.97 1.01
N TYR A 118 -16.72 -10.76 0.75
CA TYR A 118 -16.07 -9.79 -0.14
C TYR A 118 -14.75 -9.25 0.40
N ALA A 119 -14.66 -9.03 1.71
CA ALA A 119 -13.46 -8.52 2.36
C ALA A 119 -12.51 -9.64 2.80
N ARG A 120 -13.02 -10.87 2.90
CA ARG A 120 -12.26 -12.07 3.18
C ARG A 120 -11.23 -12.31 2.07
N ASP A 121 -10.03 -12.70 2.45
CA ASP A 121 -8.87 -13.01 1.60
C ASP A 121 -8.25 -11.81 0.86
N LYS A 122 -8.98 -10.69 0.73
CA LYS A 122 -8.46 -9.45 0.13
C LYS A 122 -7.95 -8.45 1.17
N TYR A 123 -8.75 -8.18 2.20
CA TYR A 123 -8.42 -7.15 3.21
C TYR A 123 -8.25 -7.75 4.59
N LEU A 124 -9.02 -8.81 4.89
CA LEU A 124 -9.04 -9.48 6.17
C LEU A 124 -9.02 -11.00 5.96
N THR A 125 -8.50 -11.73 6.93
CA THR A 125 -8.70 -13.17 7.07
C THR A 125 -9.38 -13.46 8.41
N GLU A 126 -9.90 -14.68 8.58
CA GLU A 126 -10.65 -15.07 9.78
C GLU A 126 -9.91 -16.22 10.47
N LYS A 127 -9.44 -16.00 11.70
CA LYS A 127 -8.83 -17.04 12.52
C LYS A 127 -9.89 -17.68 13.41
N SER A 128 -10.12 -18.98 13.23
CA SER A 128 -10.96 -19.75 14.14
C SER A 128 -10.15 -20.26 15.33
N SER A 129 -10.66 -20.10 16.54
CA SER A 129 -10.06 -20.67 17.75
C SER A 129 -11.13 -21.40 18.56
N LYS A 130 -10.80 -22.59 19.06
CA LYS A 130 -11.67 -23.35 19.94
C LYS A 130 -11.40 -22.93 21.37
N VAL A 131 -12.39 -22.32 22.00
CA VAL A 131 -12.31 -21.89 23.40
C VAL A 131 -13.01 -22.96 24.24
N SER A 132 -12.28 -23.59 25.15
CA SER A 132 -12.84 -24.49 26.17
C SER A 132 -12.75 -23.81 27.54
N PRO A 133 -13.81 -23.14 28.03
CA PRO A 133 -13.82 -22.62 29.37
C PRO A 133 -13.82 -23.76 30.39
N ASN A 134 -13.15 -23.57 31.54
CA ASN A 134 -13.00 -24.59 32.59
C ASN A 134 -14.32 -25.20 33.12
N SER A 135 -15.46 -24.56 32.87
CA SER A 135 -16.76 -24.99 33.41
C SER A 135 -17.92 -24.87 32.42
N ALA A 136 -17.65 -24.69 31.13
CA ALA A 136 -18.68 -24.50 30.11
C ALA A 136 -18.37 -25.27 28.82
N VAL A 137 -19.41 -25.46 27.99
CA VAL A 137 -19.31 -26.15 26.70
C VAL A 137 -18.31 -25.41 25.80
N SER A 138 -17.40 -26.14 25.18
CA SER A 138 -16.44 -25.56 24.24
C SER A 138 -17.15 -24.96 23.03
N PHE A 139 -16.78 -23.74 22.64
CA PHE A 139 -17.34 -23.05 21.48
C PHE A 139 -16.22 -22.57 20.56
N THR A 140 -16.55 -22.40 19.27
CA THR A 140 -15.63 -21.86 18.27
C THR A 140 -15.82 -20.36 18.17
N THR A 141 -14.74 -19.60 18.33
CA THR A 141 -14.71 -18.15 18.11
C THR A 141 -14.01 -17.82 16.81
N TYR A 142 -14.48 -16.80 16.11
CA TYR A 142 -13.90 -16.29 14.89
C TYR A 142 -13.36 -14.88 15.14
N GLN A 143 -12.11 -14.63 14.76
CA GLN A 143 -11.47 -13.33 14.94
C GLN A 143 -10.98 -12.78 13.59
N PRO A 144 -11.38 -11.54 13.21
CA PRO A 144 -10.84 -10.86 12.05
C PRO A 144 -9.37 -10.52 12.24
N VAL A 145 -8.54 -10.94 11.29
CA VAL A 145 -7.11 -10.65 11.19
C VAL A 145 -6.88 -9.79 9.96
N LEU A 146 -6.08 -8.74 10.10
CA LEU A 146 -5.77 -7.77 9.06
C LEU A 146 -4.68 -8.30 8.13
N LEU A 147 -4.93 -8.20 6.81
CA LEU A 147 -3.93 -8.46 5.78
C LEU A 147 -3.23 -7.16 5.36
N ARG A 148 -2.09 -7.28 4.67
CA ARG A 148 -1.29 -6.12 4.21
C ARG A 148 -2.12 -5.15 3.35
N ASP A 149 -2.91 -5.67 2.42
CA ASP A 149 -3.80 -4.86 1.57
C ASP A 149 -4.89 -4.15 2.37
N GLY A 150 -5.40 -4.78 3.42
CA GLY A 150 -6.33 -4.16 4.37
C GLY A 150 -5.69 -3.03 5.16
N ALA A 151 -4.44 -3.22 5.61
CA ALA A 151 -3.67 -2.20 6.30
C ALA A 151 -3.39 -0.98 5.41
N ILE A 152 -2.98 -1.22 4.16
CA ILE A 152 -2.81 -0.17 3.12
C ILE A 152 -4.11 0.60 2.94
N TRP A 153 -5.23 -0.09 2.81
CA TRP A 153 -6.52 0.56 2.62
C TRP A 153 -6.94 1.40 3.84
N LEU A 154 -6.77 0.87 5.05
CA LEU A 154 -7.06 1.60 6.30
C LEU A 154 -6.19 2.84 6.42
N TYR A 155 -4.89 2.70 6.15
CA TYR A 155 -3.93 3.79 6.24
C TYR A 155 -4.22 4.91 5.22
N LYS A 156 -4.57 4.55 3.97
CA LYS A 156 -5.04 5.53 2.98
C LYS A 156 -6.29 6.28 3.42
N ASN A 157 -7.24 5.61 4.06
CA ASN A 157 -8.43 6.27 4.59
C ASN A 157 -8.12 7.13 5.81
N TYR A 158 -7.09 6.79 6.58
CA TYR A 158 -6.62 7.57 7.71
C TYR A 158 -6.04 8.90 7.24
N LEU A 159 -5.11 8.88 6.28
CA LEU A 159 -4.56 10.10 5.67
C LEU A 159 -5.62 11.00 5.02
N LYS A 160 -6.75 10.42 4.59
CA LYS A 160 -7.91 11.13 4.05
C LYS A 160 -8.89 11.64 5.12
N GLY A 161 -8.64 11.38 6.41
CA GLY A 161 -9.53 11.77 7.51
C GLY A 161 -10.88 11.04 7.53
N LYS A 162 -11.01 9.89 6.83
CA LYS A 162 -12.27 9.15 6.72
C LYS A 162 -12.52 8.17 7.87
N LEU A 163 -11.49 7.87 8.65
CA LEU A 163 -11.63 7.03 9.84
C LEU A 163 -12.39 7.80 10.93
N PRO A 164 -13.11 7.10 11.82
CA PRO A 164 -13.73 7.72 12.98
C PRO A 164 -12.64 8.26 13.91
N MET A 165 -12.51 9.59 13.97
CA MET A 165 -11.54 10.28 14.81
C MET A 165 -12.12 10.59 16.21
N LYS A 166 -11.24 10.80 17.18
CA LYS A 166 -11.59 11.33 18.50
C LYS A 166 -11.95 12.81 18.40
N VAL A 167 -12.87 13.24 19.25
CA VAL A 167 -13.26 14.67 19.35
C VAL A 167 -12.08 15.54 19.79
N THR A 168 -11.20 15.00 20.65
CA THR A 168 -10.02 15.69 21.18
C THR A 168 -8.79 15.61 20.25
N TRP A 169 -8.94 15.15 19.02
CA TRP A 169 -7.80 14.99 18.11
C TRP A 169 -7.32 16.33 17.56
N ASN A 170 -6.00 16.49 17.50
CA ASN A 170 -5.29 17.71 17.10
C ASN A 170 -5.17 17.91 15.58
N GLY A 171 -5.79 17.06 14.75
CA GLY A 171 -5.71 17.12 13.29
C GLY A 171 -4.37 16.68 12.69
N LYS A 172 -3.41 16.21 13.50
CA LYS A 172 -2.09 15.78 13.02
C LYS A 172 -2.03 14.26 12.84
N PHE A 173 -1.62 13.84 11.65
CA PHE A 173 -1.37 12.45 11.29
C PHE A 173 0.02 12.02 11.75
N THR A 174 0.19 11.80 13.07
CA THR A 174 1.43 11.27 13.64
C THR A 174 1.27 9.78 13.98
N HIS A 175 2.38 9.07 14.06
CA HIS A 175 2.42 7.62 14.26
C HIS A 175 3.14 7.21 15.55
N ASP A 176 4.02 8.08 16.06
CA ASP A 176 4.63 7.91 17.37
C ASP A 176 3.68 8.35 18.48
N LYS A 177 3.24 7.38 19.28
CA LYS A 177 2.67 7.64 20.61
C LYS A 177 3.73 7.91 21.67
N GLU A 178 5.01 7.70 21.38
CA GLU A 178 6.09 7.85 22.37
C GLU A 178 6.36 9.30 22.80
N LEU A 179 5.77 10.30 22.14
CA LEU A 179 5.91 11.72 22.52
C LEU A 179 4.61 12.37 23.01
N ALA A 180 3.62 11.56 23.42
CA ALA A 180 2.41 12.07 24.07
C ALA A 180 2.24 11.41 25.44
N GLY A 181 3.08 11.85 26.39
CA GLY A 181 2.91 11.78 27.85
C GLY A 181 2.00 10.69 28.40
N GLY A 182 2.58 9.54 28.73
CA GLY A 182 1.97 8.60 29.66
C GLY A 182 2.31 8.99 31.09
N ASP A 183 1.64 9.98 31.65
CA ASP A 183 1.46 10.09 33.09
C ASP A 183 0.21 9.27 33.45
N ASN A 184 0.43 8.08 34.01
CA ASN A 184 -0.40 7.49 35.06
C ASN A 184 0.30 6.28 35.70
#